data_AF-A0A2A7E8P2-F1
#
_entry.id   AF-A0A2A7E8P2-F1
#
_cell.length_a   1.000
_cell.length_b   1.000
_cell.length_c   1.000
_cell.angle_alpha   90.00
_cell.angle_beta   90.00
_cell.angle_gamma   90.00
#
_symmetry.space_group_name_H-M   'P 1'
#
loop_
_entity.id
_entity.type
_entity.pdbx_description
1 polymer ?
#
loop_
_entity_poly.entity_id
_entity_poly.type
_entity_poly.pdbx_seq_one_letter_code
_entity_poly.pdbx_strand_id
1 'polypeptide(L)' 'MIKIARVVMIIAILIVIIAGLITPFSLKEKGVHTLGMVVYGAIGLGGLTLLDYIIKKQRKEK' A
#
# COMPACT_ATOMS: atom_id res chain seq x y z
N MET A 1 -6.08 -15.75 -1.18
CA MET A 1 -6.71 -14.52 -0.65
C MET A 1 -5.70 -13.39 -0.49
N ILE A 2 -4.65 -13.55 0.34
CA ILE A 2 -3.64 -12.47 0.53
C ILE A 2 -2.87 -12.06 -0.74
N LYS A 3 -2.61 -13.00 -1.67
CA LYS A 3 -2.02 -12.64 -2.99
C LYS A 3 -2.90 -11.64 -3.76
N ILE A 4 -4.22 -11.84 -3.75
CA ILE A 4 -5.18 -10.94 -4.41
C ILE A 4 -5.23 -9.61 -3.66
N ALA A 5 -5.30 -9.64 -2.32
CA ALA A 5 -5.27 -8.42 -1.51
C ALA A 5 -4.01 -7.57 -1.75
N ARG A 6 -2.85 -8.21 -1.92
CA ARG A 6 -1.59 -7.54 -2.26
C ARG A 6 -1.66 -6.87 -3.64
N VAL A 7 -2.19 -7.57 -4.65
CA VAL A 7 -2.37 -7.02 -6.00
C VAL A 7 -3.33 -5.82 -5.98
N VAL A 8 -4.47 -5.96 -5.31
CA VAL A 8 -5.46 -4.87 -5.15
C VAL A 8 -4.83 -3.66 -4.46
N MET A 9 -4.02 -3.87 -3.42
CA MET A 9 -3.33 -2.78 -2.73
C MET A 9 -2.33 -2.05 -3.63
N ILE A 10 -1.56 -2.77 -4.45
CA ILE A 10 -0.63 -2.16 -5.41
C ILE A 10 -1.40 -1.30 -6.43
N ILE A 11 -2.52 -1.81 -6.97
CA ILE A 11 -3.36 -1.06 -7.90
C ILE A 11 -3.93 0.20 -7.23
N ALA A 12 -4.40 0.10 -5.98
CA ALA A 12 -4.91 1.24 -5.23
C ALA A 12 -3.84 2.31 -5.02
N ILE A 13 -2.60 1.92 -4.64
CA ILE A 13 -1.48 2.85 -4.49
C ILE A 13 -1.21 3.60 -5.80
N LEU A 14 -1.18 2.88 -6.93
CA LEU A 14 -0.96 3.48 -8.24
C LEU A 14 -2.05 4.49 -8.62
N ILE A 15 -3.32 4.14 -8.38
CA ILE A 15 -4.45 5.05 -8.65
C ILE A 15 -4.30 6.34 -7.84
N VAL A 16 -3.95 6.24 -6.57
CA VAL A 16 -3.87 7.44 -5.73
C VAL A 16 -2.64 8.30 -6.04
N ILE A 17 -1.52 7.69 -6.45
CA ILE A 17 -0.37 8.47 -6.96
C ILE A 17 -0.78 9.25 -8.22
N ILE A 18 -1.46 8.62 -9.17
CA ILE A 18 -1.96 9.28 -10.38
C ILE A 18 -2.96 10.39 -10.01
N ALA A 19 -3.89 10.13 -9.10
CA ALA A 19 -4.85 11.11 -8.60
C ALA A 19 -4.17 12.34 -7.96
N GLY A 20 -3.08 12.12 -7.22
CA GLY A 20 -2.26 13.18 -6.63
C GLY A 20 -1.47 14.01 -7.66
N LEU A 21 -1.19 13.45 -8.84
CA LEU A 21 -0.51 14.15 -9.93
C LEU A 21 -1.45 15.01 -10.77
N ILE A 22 -2.70 14.57 -10.97
CA ILE A 22 -3.71 15.33 -11.74
C ILE A 22 -4.35 16.46 -10.93
N THR A 23 -4.29 16.40 -9.60
CA THR A 23 -4.85 17.42 -8.73
C THR A 23 -4.07 18.74 -8.87
N PRO A 24 -4.74 19.91 -8.72
CA PRO A 24 -4.15 21.23 -8.91
C PRO A 24 -3.32 21.65 -7.69
N PHE A 25 -2.47 20.77 -7.19
CA PHE A 25 -1.51 21.03 -6.12
C PHE A 25 -0.27 21.74 -6.64
N SER A 26 0.39 22.49 -5.77
CA SER A 26 1.73 23.02 -6.05
C SER A 26 2.76 21.89 -6.15
N LEU A 27 3.90 22.14 -6.82
CA LEU A 27 4.99 21.17 -6.93
C LEU A 27 5.47 20.61 -5.58
N LYS A 28 5.50 21.46 -4.54
CA LYS A 28 5.88 21.04 -3.18
C LYS A 28 4.86 20.07 -2.59
N GLU A 29 3.57 20.40 -2.69
CA GLU A 29 2.49 19.55 -2.20
C GLU A 29 2.42 18.22 -2.96
N LYS A 30 2.65 18.21 -4.28
CA LYS A 30 2.76 16.97 -5.08
C LYS A 30 3.90 16.08 -4.59
N GLY A 31 5.05 16.67 -4.26
CA GLY A 31 6.19 15.94 -3.70
C GLY A 31 5.85 15.30 -2.35
N VAL A 32 5.29 16.08 -1.43
CA VAL A 32 4.88 15.60 -0.09
C VAL A 32 3.79 14.53 -0.19
N HIS A 33 2.79 14.74 -1.04
CA HIS A 33 1.72 13.77 -1.26
C HIS A 33 2.27 12.45 -1.82
N THR A 34 3.10 12.50 -2.87
CA THR A 34 3.68 11.29 -3.47
C THR A 34 4.54 10.53 -2.48
N LEU A 35 5.43 11.22 -1.73
CA LEU A 35 6.23 10.60 -0.68
C LEU A 35 5.37 9.98 0.42
N GLY A 36 4.35 10.70 0.88
CA GLY A 36 3.39 10.19 1.85
C GLY A 36 2.72 8.90 1.37
N MET A 37 2.23 8.88 0.12
CA MET A 37 1.55 7.71 -0.43
C MET A 37 2.48 6.52 -0.67
N VAL A 38 3.74 6.76 -1.00
CA VAL A 38 4.77 5.70 -1.06
C VAL A 38 4.99 5.11 0.34
N VAL A 39 5.13 5.94 1.37
CA VAL A 39 5.33 5.49 2.76
C VAL A 39 4.12 4.70 3.26
N TYR A 40 2.92 5.24 3.12
CA TYR A 40 1.70 4.53 3.52
C TYR A 40 1.49 3.23 2.73
N GLY A 41 1.81 3.23 1.44
CA GLY A 41 1.78 2.04 0.61
C GLY A 41 2.74 0.95 1.09
N ALA A 42 3.97 1.33 1.46
CA ALA A 42 4.96 0.41 2.03
C ALA A 42 4.50 -0.18 3.37
N ILE A 43 3.92 0.65 4.24
CA ILE A 43 3.34 0.19 5.53
C ILE A 43 2.22 -0.81 5.29
N GLY A 44 1.29 -0.52 4.36
CA GLY A 44 0.20 -1.42 4.00
C GLY A 44 0.70 -2.79 3.50
N LEU A 45 1.70 -2.80 2.62
CA LEU A 45 2.29 -4.03 2.09
C LEU A 45 3.02 -4.83 3.17
N GLY A 46 3.74 -4.13 4.06
CA GLY A 46 4.38 -4.73 5.23
C GLY A 46 3.36 -5.38 6.17
N GLY A 47 2.27 -4.68 6.47
CA GLY A 47 1.17 -5.18 7.30
C GLY A 47 0.50 -6.43 6.72
N LEU A 48 0.22 -6.46 5.41
CA LEU A 48 -0.31 -7.66 4.74
C LEU A 48 0.66 -8.84 4.81
N THR A 49 1.96 -8.58 4.75
CA THR A 49 2.98 -9.63 4.80
C THR A 49 3.11 -10.21 6.21
N LEU A 50 3.03 -9.37 7.24
CA LEU A 50 2.97 -9.81 8.63
C LEU A 50 1.70 -10.63 8.91
N LEU A 51 0.55 -10.19 8.40
CA LEU A 51 -0.71 -10.93 8.49
C LEU A 51 -0.61 -12.31 7.84
N ASP A 52 -0.02 -12.41 6.65
CA ASP A 52 0.21 -13.68 5.96
C ASP A 52 1.07 -14.62 6.80
N TYR A 53 2.13 -14.07 7.41
CA TYR A 53 3.01 -14.81 8.29
C TYR A 53 2.27 -15.34 9.53
N ILE A 54 1.52 -14.49 10.22
CA ILE A 54 0.76 -14.86 11.42
C ILE A 54 -0.27 -15.96 11.08
N ILE A 55 -1.04 -15.80 10.00
CA ILE A 55 -2.03 -16.80 9.58
C ILE A 55 -1.36 -18.14 9.26
N LYS A 56 -0.22 -18.12 8.57
CA LYS A 56 0.54 -19.35 8.27
C LYS A 56 1.08 -20.01 9.53
N LYS A 57 1.58 -19.23 10.49
CA LYS A 57 2.06 -19.74 11.78
C LYS A 57 0.92 -20.41 12.56
N GLN A 58 -0.21 -19.73 12.70
CA GLN A 58 -1.40 -20.23 13.40
C GLN A 58 -1.97 -21.50 12.78
N ARG A 59 -1.87 -21.69 11.47
CA ARG A 59 -2.28 -22.95 10.80
C ARG A 59 -1.32 -24.12 11.03
N LYS A 60 -0.06 -23.86 11.36
CA LYS A 60 0.95 -24.91 11.61
C LYS A 60 0.93 -25.40 13.06
N GLU A 61 0.48 -24.55 13.98
CA GLU A 61 0.36 -24.86 15.40
C GLU A 61 -0.97 -25.58 15.74
N LYS A 62 -1.81 -25.83 14.73
CA LYS A 62 -3.14 -26.43 14.85
C LYS A 62 -3.19 -27.75 14.08
#